data_AF-A0A4Y7RPI8-F1
#
_entry.id   AF-A0A4Y7RPI8-F1
#
_cell.length_a   1.000
_cell.length_b   1.000
_cell.length_c   1.000
_cell.angle_alpha   90.00
_cell.angle_beta   90.00
_cell.angle_gamma   90.00
#
_symmetry.space_group_name_H-M   'P 1'
#
loop_
_entity.id
_entity.type
_entity.pdbx_description
1 polymer ?
#
loop_
_entity_poly.entity_id
_entity_poly.type
_entity_poly.pdbx_seq_one_letter_code
_entity_poly.pdbx_strand_id
1 'polypeptide(L)'
;MKRKFITALCVVLSLLIFALPVMASTEPTVQESGFNQKTFSEDTVITEDNVNDILKYFGLDPGNIIKKDNMPNIKVTVRDIEKTLKESSKLPKTIIQNDSNPTDVKVKTDVLGAKSSGTATVCKNVKITSALYMNYYATGQYYHEGSTKYWTSAGPARLEVATPPTALGFYQLDSVTTLTNQVVNPYTSSSYLRMDYCYAVGYYMYVGVGYILINSIGVSGYTTFGTSYIP
;
A
#
# COMPACT_ATOMS: atom_id res chain seq x y z
N MET A 1 -14.81 -19.15 -57.51
CA MET A 1 -13.63 -19.12 -58.42
C MET A 1 -12.58 -20.11 -57.88
N LYS A 2 -11.67 -20.68 -58.70
CA LYS A 2 -10.70 -21.71 -58.28
C LYS A 2 -9.24 -21.30 -58.54
N ARG A 3 -8.33 -21.52 -57.57
CA ARG A 3 -6.85 -21.73 -57.61
C ARG A 3 -6.34 -21.61 -56.13
N LYS A 4 -5.76 -22.57 -55.40
CA LYS A 4 -5.07 -23.89 -55.58
C LYS A 4 -3.55 -23.85 -55.88
N PHE A 5 -2.76 -24.56 -55.03
CA PHE A 5 -1.33 -24.97 -55.12
C PHE A 5 -0.28 -23.82 -55.00
N ILE A 6 1.01 -24.01 -54.64
CA ILE A 6 1.92 -25.16 -54.37
C ILE A 6 2.64 -24.91 -53.00
N THR A 7 3.08 -25.81 -52.10
CA THR A 7 3.16 -27.30 -51.96
C THR A 7 4.56 -27.98 -52.16
N ALA A 8 5.52 -27.81 -51.22
CA ALA A 8 6.73 -28.64 -50.99
C ALA A 8 7.24 -28.45 -49.53
N LEU A 9 7.80 -29.39 -48.73
CA LEU A 9 8.33 -30.78 -48.84
C LEU A 9 9.86 -30.96 -48.98
N CYS A 10 10.54 -31.23 -47.85
CA CYS A 10 11.70 -32.13 -47.60
C CYS A 10 11.85 -32.21 -46.05
N VAL A 11 11.91 -33.33 -45.30
CA VAL A 11 12.46 -34.70 -45.45
C VAL A 11 13.96 -34.78 -45.10
N VAL A 12 14.40 -35.93 -44.55
CA VAL A 12 15.63 -36.22 -43.77
C VAL A 12 15.45 -35.88 -42.28
N LEU A 13 15.23 -36.80 -41.33
CA LEU A 13 15.53 -38.24 -41.15
C LEU A 13 17.02 -38.57 -40.91
N SER A 14 17.39 -38.66 -39.63
CA SER A 14 18.49 -39.49 -39.15
C SER A 14 18.24 -39.89 -37.69
N LEU A 15 17.97 -41.18 -37.43
CA LEU A 15 18.07 -41.73 -36.08
C LEU A 15 19.56 -41.81 -35.70
N LEU A 16 19.88 -41.56 -34.43
CA LEU A 16 21.09 -42.10 -33.83
C LEU A 16 20.75 -42.60 -32.42
N ILE A 17 20.70 -43.92 -32.28
CA ILE A 17 20.53 -44.60 -31.01
C ILE A 17 21.90 -44.71 -30.36
N PHE A 18 22.08 -44.10 -29.20
CA PHE A 18 23.13 -44.46 -28.26
C PHE A 18 22.49 -44.99 -26.97
N ALA A 19 23.09 -46.03 -26.40
CA ALA A 19 22.55 -46.75 -25.27
C ALA A 19 23.54 -46.75 -24.10
N LEU A 20 22.98 -46.83 -22.89
CA LEU A 20 23.67 -47.00 -21.60
C LEU A 20 24.48 -45.77 -21.11
N PRO A 21 24.78 -45.67 -19.79
CA PRO A 21 24.28 -46.50 -18.69
C PRO A 21 23.30 -45.76 -17.76
N VAL A 22 22.58 -46.51 -16.92
CA VAL A 22 21.92 -45.93 -15.73
C VAL A 22 23.02 -45.58 -14.72
N MET A 23 23.29 -44.29 -14.57
CA MET A 23 23.97 -43.73 -13.39
C MET A 23 22.93 -42.99 -12.57
N ALA A 24 22.79 -43.35 -11.29
CA ALA A 24 21.98 -42.56 -10.38
C ALA A 24 22.67 -41.20 -10.18
N SER A 25 22.06 -40.14 -10.70
CA SER A 25 22.43 -38.79 -10.31
C SER A 25 22.04 -38.61 -8.84
N THR A 26 23.02 -38.74 -7.94
CA THR A 26 22.95 -38.07 -6.66
C THR A 26 22.54 -36.63 -6.93
N GLU A 27 21.46 -36.16 -6.30
CA GLU A 27 21.11 -34.75 -6.35
C GLU A 27 22.37 -33.96 -5.97
N PRO A 28 22.70 -32.85 -6.68
CA PRO A 28 23.77 -31.99 -6.22
C PRO A 28 23.28 -31.38 -4.92
N THR A 29 23.72 -31.96 -3.79
CA THR A 29 23.56 -31.37 -2.46
C THR A 29 24.02 -29.93 -2.61
N VAL A 30 23.08 -28.99 -2.52
CA VAL A 30 23.40 -27.57 -2.51
C VAL A 30 24.25 -27.39 -1.27
N GLN A 31 25.56 -27.29 -1.46
CA GLN A 31 26.45 -26.79 -0.42
C GLN A 31 26.05 -25.34 -0.23
N GLU A 32 25.11 -25.14 0.70
CA GLU A 32 24.71 -23.85 1.23
C GLU A 32 26.00 -23.19 1.72
N SER A 33 26.53 -22.31 0.87
CA SER A 33 27.91 -21.84 0.97
C SER A 33 28.02 -21.07 2.28
N GLY A 34 28.76 -21.64 3.24
CA GLY A 34 28.61 -21.35 4.66
C GLY A 34 28.68 -19.88 5.03
N PHE A 35 27.53 -19.20 4.98
CA PHE A 35 27.24 -18.13 5.90
C PHE A 35 27.32 -18.75 7.28
N ASN A 36 28.42 -18.48 7.99
CA ASN A 36 28.44 -18.58 9.43
C ASN A 36 27.27 -17.73 9.92
N GLN A 37 26.15 -18.37 10.26
CA GLN A 37 24.89 -17.69 10.53
C GLN A 37 25.06 -16.94 11.84
N LYS A 38 25.48 -15.68 11.72
CA LYS A 38 25.91 -14.79 12.80
C LYS A 38 24.72 -14.55 13.73
N THR A 39 24.56 -15.44 14.71
CA THR A 39 23.44 -15.43 15.65
C THR A 39 23.62 -14.26 16.61
N PHE A 40 22.83 -13.22 16.39
CA PHE A 40 22.76 -12.09 17.29
C PHE A 40 21.90 -12.44 18.50
N SER A 41 22.34 -12.05 19.70
CA SER A 41 21.48 -12.08 20.88
C SER A 41 20.35 -11.06 20.71
N GLU A 42 19.14 -11.37 21.20
CA GLU A 42 17.99 -10.46 21.25
C GLU A 42 18.36 -9.06 21.78
N ASP A 43 19.18 -8.99 22.84
CA ASP A 43 19.62 -7.76 23.50
C ASP A 43 20.77 -7.02 22.77
N THR A 44 21.18 -7.49 21.59
CA THR A 44 22.20 -6.84 20.77
C THR A 44 21.71 -5.49 20.29
N VAL A 45 22.34 -4.40 20.74
CA VAL A 45 22.04 -3.04 20.29
C VAL A 45 22.55 -2.85 18.85
N ILE A 46 21.71 -2.24 18.01
CA ILE A 46 22.00 -1.99 16.60
C ILE A 46 22.84 -0.71 16.45
N THR A 47 23.94 -0.80 15.70
CA THR A 47 24.92 0.27 15.42
C THR A 47 25.29 0.29 13.94
N GLU A 48 25.99 1.33 13.48
CA GLU A 48 26.48 1.40 12.08
C GLU A 48 27.40 0.22 11.70
N ASP A 49 28.12 -0.36 12.67
CA ASP A 49 29.01 -1.53 12.44
C ASP A 49 28.27 -2.85 12.21
N ASN A 50 27.06 -3.02 12.76
CA ASN A 50 26.37 -4.31 12.82
C ASN A 50 25.03 -4.36 12.07
N VAL A 51 24.40 -3.20 11.81
CA VAL A 51 23.07 -3.10 11.18
C VAL A 51 22.98 -3.85 9.84
N ASN A 52 24.02 -3.77 9.01
CA ASN A 52 24.04 -4.39 7.68
C ASN A 52 23.99 -5.93 7.75
N ASP A 53 24.57 -6.54 8.79
CA ASP A 53 24.52 -7.98 8.99
C ASP A 53 23.21 -8.41 9.67
N ILE A 54 22.73 -7.62 10.63
CA ILE A 54 21.45 -7.87 11.34
C ILE A 54 20.27 -7.83 10.37
N LEU A 55 20.22 -6.84 9.48
CA LEU A 55 19.16 -6.74 8.47
C LEU A 55 19.20 -7.93 7.50
N LYS A 56 20.38 -8.31 6.99
CA LYS A 56 20.55 -9.50 6.14
C LYS A 56 20.12 -10.79 6.84
N TYR A 57 20.42 -10.94 8.14
CA TYR A 57 19.97 -12.07 8.95
C TYR A 57 18.43 -12.15 9.02
N PHE A 58 17.73 -11.02 9.01
CA PHE A 58 16.27 -10.95 8.92
C PHE A 58 15.71 -10.93 7.47
N GLY A 59 16.56 -11.12 6.45
CA GLY A 59 16.15 -11.07 5.03
C GLY A 59 15.80 -9.67 4.52
N LEU A 60 16.17 -8.61 5.25
CA LEU A 60 15.98 -7.21 4.88
C LEU A 60 17.22 -6.68 4.16
N ASP A 61 17.02 -5.97 3.04
CA ASP A 61 18.11 -5.39 2.26
C ASP A 61 18.57 -4.04 2.85
N PRO A 62 19.84 -3.92 3.34
CA PRO A 62 20.35 -2.67 3.89
C PRO A 62 20.46 -1.52 2.87
N GLY A 63 20.41 -1.81 1.57
CA GLY A 63 20.33 -0.79 0.51
C GLY A 63 19.06 0.08 0.60
N ASN A 64 18.01 -0.41 1.25
CA ASN A 64 16.74 0.29 1.41
C ASN A 64 16.61 1.07 2.74
N ILE A 65 17.73 1.29 3.46
CA ILE A 65 17.73 2.16 4.64
C ILE A 65 17.59 3.62 4.20
N ILE A 66 16.51 4.27 4.65
CA ILE A 66 16.28 5.71 4.44
C ILE A 66 16.67 6.51 5.70
N LYS A 67 17.53 7.51 5.56
CA LYS A 67 17.84 8.50 6.61
C LYS A 67 16.86 9.69 6.49
N LYS A 68 16.58 10.37 7.61
CA LYS A 68 15.71 11.56 7.70
C LYS A 68 16.39 12.62 8.60
N ASP A 69 16.09 13.90 8.39
CA ASP A 69 16.86 15.01 9.00
C ASP A 69 16.73 15.13 10.53
N ASN A 70 15.84 14.37 11.16
CA ASN A 70 15.70 14.27 12.61
C ASN A 70 15.59 12.79 13.01
N MET A 71 16.74 12.16 13.23
CA MET A 71 16.81 10.76 13.68
C MET A 71 16.55 10.64 15.19
N PRO A 72 15.79 9.63 15.66
CA PRO A 72 15.43 9.50 17.07
C PRO A 72 16.61 8.98 17.89
N ASN A 73 16.96 9.69 18.97
CA ASN A 73 17.97 9.25 19.93
C ASN A 73 17.44 8.16 20.86
N ILE A 74 17.18 6.97 20.29
CA ILE A 74 16.75 5.76 21.00
C ILE A 74 17.67 4.60 20.65
N LYS A 75 17.85 3.66 21.58
CA LYS A 75 18.48 2.38 21.30
C LYS A 75 17.44 1.43 20.72
N VAL A 76 17.82 0.69 19.68
CA VAL A 76 17.03 -0.39 19.08
C VAL A 76 17.84 -1.67 19.19
N THR A 77 17.15 -2.78 19.48
CA THR A 77 17.74 -4.11 19.64
C THR A 77 17.25 -5.08 18.57
N VAL A 78 17.94 -6.22 18.45
CA VAL A 78 17.54 -7.33 17.58
C VAL A 78 16.13 -7.85 17.94
N ARG A 79 15.78 -7.87 19.23
CA ARG A 79 14.43 -8.19 19.73
C ARG A 79 13.36 -7.30 19.13
N ASP A 80 13.63 -6.00 18.98
CA ASP A 80 12.66 -5.05 18.46
C ASP A 80 12.35 -5.33 16.98
N ILE A 81 13.37 -5.68 16.18
CA ILE A 81 13.16 -6.07 14.78
C ILE A 81 12.40 -7.39 14.69
N GLU A 82 12.80 -8.44 15.42
CA GLU A 82 12.11 -9.74 15.38
C GLU A 82 10.64 -9.57 15.78
N LYS A 83 10.36 -8.89 16.89
CA LYS A 83 9.01 -8.60 17.35
C LYS A 83 8.20 -7.88 16.28
N THR A 84 8.79 -6.84 15.66
CA THR A 84 8.10 -6.02 14.67
C THR A 84 7.79 -6.81 13.39
N LEU A 85 8.68 -7.69 12.93
CA LEU A 85 8.43 -8.63 11.83
C LEU A 85 7.36 -9.68 12.21
N LYS A 86 7.39 -10.19 13.44
CA LYS A 86 6.45 -11.18 13.99
C LYS A 86 5.06 -10.60 14.31
N GLU A 87 4.94 -9.28 14.38
CA GLU A 87 3.66 -8.58 14.45
C GLU A 87 3.17 -8.15 13.07
N SER A 88 4.06 -7.66 12.19
CA SER A 88 3.70 -7.22 10.84
C SER A 88 3.26 -8.39 9.92
N SER A 89 3.88 -9.56 10.05
CA SER A 89 3.52 -10.80 9.33
C SER A 89 2.11 -11.34 9.64
N LYS A 90 1.48 -10.88 10.72
CA LYS A 90 0.07 -11.19 11.07
C LYS A 90 -0.94 -10.28 10.37
N LEU A 91 -0.49 -9.20 9.73
CA LEU A 91 -1.36 -8.25 9.05
C LEU A 91 -1.69 -8.74 7.62
N PRO A 92 -2.91 -8.47 7.11
CA PRO A 92 -3.25 -8.79 5.73
C PRO A 92 -2.39 -7.96 4.77
N LYS A 93 -1.85 -8.61 3.72
CA LYS A 93 -1.09 -7.93 2.65
C LYS A 93 -1.97 -7.05 1.75
N THR A 94 -3.26 -7.39 1.64
CA THR A 94 -4.24 -6.67 0.83
C THR A 94 -5.56 -6.53 1.60
N ILE A 95 -6.14 -5.33 1.57
CA ILE A 95 -7.45 -5.01 2.13
C ILE A 95 -8.33 -4.45 1.00
N ILE A 96 -9.59 -4.90 0.95
CA ILE A 96 -10.62 -4.34 0.08
C ILE A 96 -11.69 -3.69 0.97
N GLN A 97 -11.97 -2.41 0.77
CA GLN A 97 -12.91 -1.64 1.58
C GLN A 97 -13.87 -0.86 0.70
N ASN A 98 -15.16 -1.18 0.82
CA ASN A 98 -16.24 -0.52 0.10
C ASN A 98 -17.20 0.07 1.13
N ASP A 99 -17.40 1.38 1.10
CA ASP A 99 -18.34 2.07 1.99
C ASP A 99 -19.31 2.94 1.20
N SER A 100 -20.61 2.63 1.34
CA SER A 100 -21.69 3.37 0.68
C SER A 100 -22.33 4.47 1.55
N ASN A 101 -22.13 4.45 2.87
CA ASN A 101 -22.78 5.34 3.84
C ASN A 101 -21.87 5.57 5.07
N PRO A 102 -20.78 6.34 4.91
CA PRO A 102 -19.76 6.48 5.96
C PRO A 102 -20.25 7.25 7.19
N THR A 103 -20.01 6.70 8.37
CA THR A 103 -20.12 7.45 9.64
C THR A 103 -18.90 8.37 9.84
N ASP A 104 -19.01 9.27 10.82
CA ASP A 104 -17.89 10.05 11.38
C ASP A 104 -17.15 10.98 10.37
N VAL A 105 -17.85 11.35 9.30
CA VAL A 105 -17.37 12.29 8.28
C VAL A 105 -17.37 13.71 8.82
N LYS A 106 -16.22 14.38 8.71
CA LYS A 106 -16.03 15.81 8.99
C LYS A 106 -16.15 16.60 7.68
N VAL A 107 -16.89 17.71 7.68
CA VAL A 107 -17.06 18.56 6.49
C VAL A 107 -16.31 19.88 6.68
N LYS A 108 -15.45 20.23 5.72
CA LYS A 108 -14.88 21.59 5.60
C LYS A 108 -15.54 22.30 4.42
N THR A 109 -15.87 23.57 4.60
CA THR A 109 -16.39 24.45 3.54
C THR A 109 -15.42 25.61 3.30
N ASP A 110 -15.39 26.11 2.07
CA ASP A 110 -14.65 27.34 1.72
C ASP A 110 -15.62 28.52 1.52
N VAL A 111 -16.68 28.55 2.34
CA VAL A 111 -17.90 29.34 2.11
C VAL A 111 -17.87 30.66 2.89
N LEU A 112 -17.67 31.75 2.15
CA LEU A 112 -17.84 33.12 2.63
C LEU A 112 -19.31 33.55 2.50
N GLY A 113 -20.09 33.33 3.56
CA GLY A 113 -21.48 33.78 3.69
C GLY A 113 -22.54 32.80 3.15
N ALA A 114 -23.81 33.05 3.50
CA ALA A 114 -24.94 32.18 3.17
C ALA A 114 -25.26 32.19 1.66
N LYS A 115 -24.68 31.26 0.91
CA LYS A 115 -24.92 31.06 -0.53
C LYS A 115 -25.56 29.70 -0.77
N SER A 116 -26.60 29.66 -1.61
CA SER A 116 -27.30 28.44 -2.01
C SER A 116 -26.44 27.43 -2.81
N SER A 117 -25.15 27.71 -3.02
CA SER A 117 -24.18 26.81 -3.66
C SER A 117 -22.74 27.16 -3.25
N GLY A 118 -21.84 26.18 -3.32
CA GLY A 118 -20.43 26.37 -2.99
C GLY A 118 -19.60 25.10 -3.08
N THR A 119 -18.36 25.18 -2.61
CA THR A 119 -17.43 24.05 -2.54
C THR A 119 -17.37 23.50 -1.11
N ALA A 120 -17.48 22.18 -0.98
CA ALA A 120 -17.24 21.47 0.28
C ALA A 120 -16.21 20.35 0.07
N THR A 121 -15.37 20.11 1.07
CA THR A 121 -14.47 18.96 1.15
C THR A 121 -14.87 18.11 2.34
N VAL A 122 -15.33 16.89 2.06
CA VAL A 122 -15.67 15.89 3.07
C VAL A 122 -14.42 15.08 3.40
N CYS A 123 -14.22 14.80 4.68
CA CYS A 123 -13.07 14.11 5.25
C CYS A 123 -13.54 12.95 6.13
N LYS A 124 -13.12 11.73 5.81
CA LYS A 124 -13.36 10.56 6.65
C LYS A 124 -12.04 10.04 7.22
N ASN A 125 -11.98 9.83 8.53
CA ASN A 125 -10.92 9.01 9.12
C ASN A 125 -11.29 7.52 9.01
N VAL A 126 -10.37 6.71 8.51
CA VAL A 126 -10.64 5.32 8.13
C VAL A 126 -9.62 4.40 8.77
N LYS A 127 -10.13 3.45 9.56
CA LYS A 127 -9.36 2.40 10.18
C LYS A 127 -9.05 1.30 9.15
N ILE A 128 -7.76 1.06 8.91
CA ILE A 128 -7.24 0.04 8.00
C ILE A 128 -6.79 -1.20 8.79
N THR A 129 -6.08 -1.00 9.90
CA THR A 129 -5.72 -2.08 10.86
C THR A 129 -5.99 -1.63 12.29
N SER A 130 -5.53 -2.38 13.29
CA SER A 130 -5.55 -1.92 14.70
C SER A 130 -4.75 -0.62 14.91
N ALA A 131 -3.65 -0.43 14.15
CA ALA A 131 -2.70 0.67 14.30
C ALA A 131 -2.68 1.65 13.11
N LEU A 132 -3.06 1.23 11.90
CA LEU A 132 -3.10 2.08 10.71
C LEU A 132 -4.47 2.73 10.50
N TYR A 133 -4.47 4.06 10.44
CA TYR A 133 -5.58 4.91 10.06
C TYR A 133 -5.16 5.83 8.92
N MET A 134 -6.08 6.12 8.01
CA MET A 134 -5.91 7.02 6.87
C MET A 134 -6.99 8.12 6.91
N ASN A 135 -6.71 9.32 6.41
CA ASN A 135 -7.77 10.29 6.12
C ASN A 135 -8.07 10.28 4.61
N TYR A 136 -9.35 10.15 4.28
CA TYR A 136 -9.88 10.16 2.91
C TYR A 136 -10.60 11.49 2.68
N TYR A 137 -10.19 12.24 1.65
CA TYR A 137 -10.81 13.52 1.29
C TYR A 137 -11.41 13.45 -0.11
N ALA A 138 -12.67 13.88 -0.23
CA ALA A 138 -13.31 14.16 -1.51
C ALA A 138 -13.83 15.60 -1.51
N THR A 139 -13.50 16.37 -2.54
CA THR A 139 -14.04 17.73 -2.74
C THR A 139 -15.18 17.68 -3.76
N GLY A 140 -16.19 18.54 -3.60
CA GLY A 140 -17.27 18.67 -4.56
C GLY A 140 -17.91 20.05 -4.55
N GLN A 141 -18.53 20.40 -5.68
CA GLN A 141 -19.45 21.53 -5.75
C GLN A 141 -20.86 21.04 -5.38
N TYR A 142 -21.57 21.84 -4.58
CA TYR A 142 -22.91 21.52 -4.10
C TYR A 142 -23.88 22.67 -4.33
N TYR A 143 -25.17 22.35 -4.28
CA TYR A 143 -26.27 23.28 -4.10
C TYR A 143 -27.06 22.90 -2.84
N HIS A 144 -27.54 23.90 -2.11
CA HIS A 144 -28.49 23.72 -1.02
C HIS A 144 -29.53 24.85 -1.00
N GLU A 145 -30.81 24.53 -0.89
CA GLU A 145 -31.88 25.50 -0.68
C GLU A 145 -33.05 24.85 0.08
N GLY A 146 -33.32 25.33 1.29
CA GLY A 146 -34.27 24.69 2.21
C GLY A 146 -33.88 23.24 2.50
N SER A 147 -34.76 22.30 2.16
CA SER A 147 -34.53 20.85 2.25
C SER A 147 -33.87 20.25 1.00
N THR A 148 -33.77 20.99 -0.11
CA THR A 148 -33.14 20.50 -1.35
C THR A 148 -31.63 20.62 -1.23
N LYS A 149 -30.92 19.48 -1.22
CA LYS A 149 -29.45 19.44 -1.30
C LYS A 149 -29.01 18.48 -2.39
N TYR A 150 -27.98 18.85 -3.16
CA TYR A 150 -27.36 17.96 -4.14
C TYR A 150 -25.93 18.36 -4.52
N TRP A 151 -25.11 17.37 -4.86
CA TRP A 151 -23.81 17.57 -5.51
C TRP A 151 -24.01 17.86 -7.00
N THR A 152 -23.19 18.75 -7.56
CA THR A 152 -23.27 19.18 -8.97
C THR A 152 -22.05 18.76 -9.78
N SER A 153 -20.86 18.79 -9.18
CA SER A 153 -19.62 18.29 -9.78
C SER A 153 -18.63 17.81 -8.71
N ALA A 154 -17.74 16.89 -9.10
CA ALA A 154 -16.63 16.46 -8.27
C ALA A 154 -15.41 17.38 -8.47
N GLY A 155 -14.70 17.65 -7.37
CA GLY A 155 -13.37 18.24 -7.34
C GLY A 155 -12.30 17.18 -7.05
N PRO A 156 -11.10 17.58 -6.59
CA PRO A 156 -10.02 16.64 -6.29
C PRO A 156 -10.35 15.64 -5.18
N ALA A 157 -9.53 14.59 -5.10
CA ALA A 157 -9.44 13.68 -3.96
C ALA A 157 -8.05 13.75 -3.32
N ARG A 158 -7.94 13.41 -2.04
CA ARG A 158 -6.66 13.25 -1.33
C ARG A 158 -6.70 12.05 -0.38
N LEU A 159 -5.57 11.36 -0.28
CA LEU A 159 -5.27 10.38 0.75
C LEU A 159 -4.08 10.86 1.57
N GLU A 160 -4.08 10.58 2.87
CA GLU A 160 -2.93 10.78 3.76
C GLU A 160 -2.95 9.75 4.89
N VAL A 161 -1.76 9.46 5.44
CA VAL A 161 -1.62 8.66 6.65
C VAL A 161 -2.08 9.50 7.85
N ALA A 162 -3.06 8.99 8.60
CA ALA A 162 -3.58 9.64 9.80
C ALA A 162 -2.99 9.09 11.10
N THR A 163 -2.36 7.91 11.07
CA THR A 163 -1.58 7.40 12.20
C THR A 163 -0.34 8.27 12.43
N PRO A 164 -0.16 8.87 13.62
CA PRO A 164 1.05 9.65 13.91
C PRO A 164 2.30 8.76 13.95
N PRO A 165 3.47 9.29 13.60
CA PRO A 165 4.74 8.57 13.75
C PRO A 165 5.06 8.30 15.22
N THR A 166 5.74 7.19 15.48
CA THR A 166 6.33 6.86 16.78
C THR A 166 7.85 7.01 16.70
N ALA A 167 8.53 7.04 17.85
CA ALA A 167 9.99 7.06 17.87
C ALA A 167 10.62 5.82 17.19
N LEU A 168 9.96 4.65 17.25
CA LEU A 168 10.42 3.40 16.66
C LEU A 168 10.02 3.22 15.18
N GLY A 169 9.08 3.99 14.65
CA GLY A 169 8.60 3.79 13.28
C GLY A 169 7.35 4.58 12.89
N PHE A 170 7.10 4.64 11.59
CA PHE A 170 6.00 5.40 10.98
C PHE A 170 5.35 4.63 9.82
N TYR A 171 4.11 5.00 9.49
CA TYR A 171 3.46 4.58 8.25
C TYR A 171 3.67 5.65 7.17
N GLN A 172 3.80 5.24 5.91
CA GLN A 172 3.98 6.11 4.76
C GLN A 172 3.14 5.61 3.58
N LEU A 173 2.57 6.53 2.80
CA LEU A 173 1.86 6.21 1.56
C LEU A 173 2.90 5.99 0.45
N ASP A 174 3.23 4.74 0.13
CA ASP A 174 4.34 4.38 -0.76
C ASP A 174 3.98 4.60 -2.23
N SER A 175 2.74 4.30 -2.60
CA SER A 175 2.24 4.43 -3.96
C SER A 175 0.72 4.60 -4.00
N VAL A 176 0.23 5.25 -5.05
CA VAL A 176 -1.20 5.42 -5.35
C VAL A 176 -1.40 5.08 -6.82
N THR A 177 -1.97 3.92 -7.10
CA THR A 177 -2.27 3.44 -8.45
C THR A 177 -3.59 4.01 -8.97
N THR A 178 -4.56 4.17 -8.07
CA THR A 178 -5.85 4.80 -8.36
C THR A 178 -6.20 5.75 -7.21
N LEU A 179 -6.57 6.98 -7.55
CA LEU A 179 -7.30 7.89 -6.66
C LEU A 179 -8.14 8.81 -7.53
N THR A 180 -9.43 8.52 -7.64
CA THR A 180 -10.38 9.33 -8.41
C THR A 180 -11.53 9.79 -7.52
N ASN A 181 -12.19 10.86 -7.92
CA ASN A 181 -13.43 11.33 -7.32
C ASN A 181 -14.39 11.75 -8.43
N GLN A 182 -15.62 11.23 -8.38
CA GLN A 182 -16.63 11.43 -9.40
C GLN A 182 -17.98 11.74 -8.75
N VAL A 183 -18.80 12.60 -9.36
CA VAL A 183 -20.17 12.82 -8.92
C VAL A 183 -21.08 11.81 -9.63
N VAL A 184 -21.94 11.15 -8.86
CA VAL A 184 -22.97 10.25 -9.38
C VAL A 184 -24.34 10.91 -9.14
N ASN A 185 -25.25 10.73 -10.10
CA ASN A 185 -26.58 11.35 -10.15
C ASN A 185 -26.58 12.88 -9.87
N PRO A 186 -25.67 13.68 -10.47
CA PRO A 186 -25.56 15.12 -10.17
C PRO A 186 -26.88 15.85 -10.43
N TYR A 187 -27.09 16.96 -9.72
CA TYR A 187 -28.32 17.77 -9.77
C TYR A 187 -29.58 17.07 -9.24
N THR A 188 -29.44 15.96 -8.49
CA THR A 188 -30.55 15.24 -7.86
C THR A 188 -30.33 15.01 -6.36
N SER A 189 -31.41 14.83 -5.59
CA SER A 189 -31.34 14.53 -4.15
C SER A 189 -30.71 13.15 -3.82
N SER A 190 -30.54 12.27 -4.82
CA SER A 190 -29.81 11.00 -4.71
C SER A 190 -28.34 11.10 -5.14
N SER A 191 -27.83 12.32 -5.34
CA SER A 191 -26.43 12.58 -5.72
C SER A 191 -25.44 12.20 -4.62
N TYR A 192 -24.26 11.75 -5.04
CA TYR A 192 -23.14 11.50 -4.15
C TYR A 192 -21.80 11.74 -4.85
N LEU A 193 -20.80 12.16 -4.07
CA LEU A 193 -19.40 12.00 -4.48
C LEU A 193 -19.01 10.53 -4.27
N ARG A 194 -18.24 9.95 -5.19
CA ARG A 194 -17.66 8.62 -5.08
C ARG A 194 -16.16 8.73 -5.25
N MET A 195 -15.42 8.39 -4.21
CA MET A 195 -13.97 8.30 -4.24
C MET A 195 -13.56 6.83 -4.43
N ASP A 196 -12.98 6.49 -5.57
CA ASP A 196 -12.44 5.16 -5.87
C ASP A 196 -10.91 5.18 -5.68
N TYR A 197 -10.35 4.16 -5.03
CA TYR A 197 -8.94 4.16 -4.64
C TYR A 197 -8.25 2.79 -4.73
N CYS A 198 -6.94 2.83 -4.97
CA CYS A 198 -6.01 1.71 -4.93
C CYS A 198 -4.61 2.24 -4.61
N TYR A 199 -4.06 1.88 -3.46
CA TYR A 199 -2.80 2.41 -2.93
C TYR A 199 -2.06 1.39 -2.05
N ALA A 200 -0.80 1.67 -1.71
CA ALA A 200 -0.01 0.87 -0.77
C ALA A 200 0.55 1.74 0.37
N VAL A 201 0.56 1.20 1.60
CA VAL A 201 1.11 1.87 2.78
C VAL A 201 2.21 1.02 3.41
N GLY A 202 3.42 1.54 3.40
CA GLY A 202 4.58 0.95 4.05
C GLY A 202 4.62 1.26 5.55
N TYR A 203 5.05 0.30 6.35
CA TYR A 203 5.48 0.53 7.73
C TYR A 203 7.02 0.48 7.80
N TYR A 204 7.60 1.60 8.23
CA TYR A 204 9.04 1.81 8.31
C TYR A 204 9.49 1.85 9.77
N MET A 205 10.41 0.97 10.14
CA MET A 205 10.97 0.86 11.48
C MET A 205 12.36 1.47 11.56
N TYR A 206 12.66 2.18 12.65
CA TYR A 206 14.01 2.68 12.96
C TYR A 206 14.94 1.54 13.36
N VAL A 207 16.14 1.50 12.79
CA VAL A 207 17.14 0.44 12.99
C VAL A 207 18.50 1.02 13.37
N GLY A 208 18.50 1.95 14.33
CA GLY A 208 19.72 2.55 14.93
C GLY A 208 20.47 3.56 14.05
N VAL A 209 20.28 3.54 12.73
CA VAL A 209 21.07 4.34 11.76
C VAL A 209 20.22 5.06 10.72
N GLY A 210 18.94 4.71 10.64
CA GLY A 210 18.02 4.97 9.53
C GLY A 210 16.73 4.17 9.73
N TYR A 211 15.77 4.31 8.83
CA TYR A 211 14.54 3.52 8.83
C TYR A 211 14.55 2.52 7.67
N ILE A 212 13.92 1.36 7.85
CA ILE A 212 13.74 0.36 6.79
C ILE A 212 12.29 -0.13 6.72
N LEU A 213 11.83 -0.46 5.51
CA LEU A 213 10.51 -1.03 5.26
C LEU A 213 10.42 -2.45 5.86
N ILE A 214 9.47 -2.67 6.77
CA ILE A 214 9.21 -3.97 7.41
C ILE A 214 8.04 -4.70 6.71
N ASN A 215 7.01 -3.96 6.30
CA ASN A 215 5.83 -4.51 5.63
C ASN A 215 5.15 -3.41 4.79
N SER A 216 4.46 -3.77 3.72
CA SER A 216 3.61 -2.86 2.95
C SER A 216 2.23 -3.49 2.73
N ILE A 217 1.17 -2.71 2.95
CA ILE A 217 -0.23 -3.14 2.90
C ILE A 217 -0.90 -2.46 1.70
N GLY A 218 -1.36 -3.25 0.74
CA GLY A 218 -2.21 -2.78 -0.34
C GLY A 218 -3.64 -2.54 0.15
N VAL A 219 -4.26 -1.43 -0.24
CA VAL A 219 -5.65 -1.09 0.08
C VAL A 219 -6.37 -0.64 -1.19
N SER A 220 -7.57 -1.15 -1.43
CA SER A 220 -8.39 -0.77 -2.59
C SER A 220 -9.89 -0.77 -2.29
N GLY A 221 -10.67 -0.12 -3.15
CA GLY A 221 -12.12 -0.08 -3.07
C GLY A 221 -12.66 1.33 -3.26
N TYR A 222 -13.72 1.70 -2.53
CA TYR A 222 -14.35 3.00 -2.66
C TYR A 222 -14.97 3.53 -1.36
N THR A 223 -15.29 4.83 -1.34
CA THR A 223 -16.13 5.47 -0.33
C THR A 223 -17.02 6.51 -0.99
N THR A 224 -18.33 6.48 -0.72
CA THR A 224 -19.29 7.47 -1.25
C THR A 224 -19.78 8.44 -0.19
N PHE A 225 -20.07 9.67 -0.59
CA PHE A 225 -20.54 10.75 0.27
C PHE A 225 -21.81 11.36 -0.33
N GLY A 226 -22.96 10.96 0.19
CA GLY A 226 -24.29 11.43 -0.22
C GLY A 226 -24.61 12.88 0.15
N THR A 227 -25.87 13.26 -0.02
CA THR A 227 -26.37 14.62 0.22
C THR A 227 -26.42 15.03 1.70
N SER A 228 -26.31 14.07 2.63
CA SER A 228 -26.24 14.31 4.08
C SER A 228 -24.97 15.03 4.53
N TYR A 229 -23.89 14.97 3.76
CA TYR A 229 -22.62 15.66 4.05
C TYR A 229 -22.52 17.04 3.35
N ILE A 230 -23.61 17.50 2.74
CA ILE A 230 -23.73 18.85 2.19
C ILE A 230 -24.13 19.80 3.33
N PRO A 231 -23.43 20.96 3.50
CA PRO A 231 -23.73 22.00 4.48
C PRO A 231 -25.21 22.41 4.52
#